data_AF-A0A973G2P4-F1
#
_entry.id   AF-A0A973G2P4-F1
#
_cell.length_a   1.000
_cell.length_b   1.000
_cell.length_c   1.000
_cell.angle_alpha   90.00
_cell.angle_beta   90.00
_cell.angle_gamma   90.00
#
_symmetry.space_group_name_H-M   'P 1'
#
loop_
_entity.id
_entity.type
_entity.pdbx_description
1 polymer ?
#
loop_
_entity_poly.entity_id
_entity_poly.type
_entity_poly.pdbx_seq_one_letter_code
_entity_poly.pdbx_strand_id
1 'polypeptide(L)'
;MRLAVNIDHVATLRNARGEGIPDPVEAALLAEKSGAAGIVCHLREDRRHIKDEDLRNLRASVTTKLDLEMAMTPEMQAVALRTKPELITLVPEKREELTTEGGFNINAHFA
;
A
#
# COMPACT_ATOMS: atom_id res chain seq x y z
N MET A 1 9.36 -13.07 15.59
CA MET A 1 8.48 -12.81 14.43
C MET A 1 7.98 -11.37 14.52
N ARG A 2 7.85 -10.64 13.40
CA ARG A 2 7.30 -9.27 13.35
C ARG A 2 6.13 -9.25 12.37
N LEU A 3 5.01 -8.65 12.74
CA LEU A 3 3.80 -8.54 11.90
C LEU A 3 3.72 -7.14 11.31
N ALA A 4 3.54 -7.03 10.00
CA ALA A 4 3.09 -5.80 9.34
C ALA A 4 1.66 -6.01 8.86
N VAL A 5 0.79 -5.01 9.04
CA VAL A 5 -0.65 -5.14 8.75
C VAL A 5 -0.98 -4.40 7.47
N ASN A 6 -1.52 -5.12 6.48
CA ASN A 6 -2.07 -4.51 5.28
C ASN A 6 -3.45 -3.89 5.56
N ILE A 7 -3.64 -2.63 5.17
CA ILE A 7 -4.85 -1.84 5.43
C ILE A 7 -5.69 -1.55 4.17
N ASP A 8 -5.34 -2.11 3.02
CA ASP A 8 -5.99 -1.82 1.73
C ASP A 8 -7.49 -2.05 1.77
N HIS A 9 -7.93 -3.10 2.47
CA HIS A 9 -9.33 -3.48 2.54
C HIS A 9 -10.17 -2.53 3.41
N VAL A 10 -9.54 -1.72 4.27
CA VAL A 10 -10.22 -0.60 4.93
C VAL A 10 -10.61 0.44 3.88
N ALA A 11 -9.67 0.80 2.99
CA ALA A 11 -9.93 1.71 1.89
C ALA A 11 -10.93 1.12 0.87
N THR A 12 -10.92 -0.20 0.64
CA THR A 12 -11.96 -0.86 -0.18
C THR A 12 -13.35 -0.63 0.40
N LEU A 13 -13.52 -0.82 1.71
CA LEU A 13 -14.82 -0.60 2.37
C LEU A 13 -15.26 0.85 2.28
N ARG A 14 -14.35 1.80 2.51
CA ARG A 14 -14.59 3.24 2.33
C ARG A 14 -15.06 3.58 0.92
N ASN A 15 -14.32 3.11 -0.09
CA ASN A 15 -14.56 3.45 -1.49
C ASN A 15 -15.89 2.86 -2.02
N ALA A 16 -16.40 1.78 -1.42
CA ALA A 16 -17.68 1.18 -1.79
C ALA A 16 -18.89 2.09 -1.54
N ARG A 17 -18.76 3.08 -0.65
CA ARG A 17 -19.84 4.03 -0.32
C ARG A 17 -19.49 5.49 -0.58
N GLY A 18 -18.22 5.80 -0.87
CA GLY A 18 -17.78 7.17 -1.19
C GLY A 18 -17.81 8.13 0.00
N GLU A 19 -18.06 7.59 1.20
CA GLU A 19 -18.03 8.33 2.45
C GLU A 19 -16.61 8.16 3.02
N GLY A 20 -16.03 9.23 3.59
CA GLY A 20 -14.63 9.24 4.09
C GLY A 20 -14.32 8.26 5.23
N ILE A 21 -15.22 7.32 5.52
CA ILE A 21 -15.12 6.32 6.58
C ILE A 21 -15.36 4.90 6.02
N PRO A 22 -14.66 3.88 6.54
CA PRO A 22 -13.57 3.99 7.52
C PRO A 22 -12.30 4.64 6.94
N ASP A 23 -11.53 5.36 7.77
CA ASP A 23 -10.26 5.96 7.37
C ASP A 23 -9.11 4.95 7.50
N PRO A 24 -8.37 4.65 6.41
CA PRO A 24 -7.18 3.79 6.46
C PRO A 24 -6.10 4.27 7.44
N VAL A 25 -5.96 5.58 7.65
CA VAL A 25 -4.96 6.15 8.58
C VAL A 25 -5.31 5.82 10.02
N GLU A 26 -6.59 5.93 10.39
CA GLU A 26 -7.05 5.53 11.73
C GLU A 26 -6.81 4.04 11.98
N ALA A 27 -7.09 3.20 10.97
CA ALA A 27 -6.83 1.76 11.05
C ALA A 27 -5.33 1.45 11.21
N ALA A 28 -4.46 2.17 10.49
CA ALA A 28 -3.01 2.04 10.62
C ALA A 28 -2.53 2.35 12.04
N LEU A 29 -2.96 3.49 12.59
CA LEU A 29 -2.60 3.91 13.94
C LEU A 29 -3.12 2.95 15.02
N LEU A 30 -4.33 2.39 14.82
CA LEU A 30 -4.87 1.37 15.71
C LEU A 30 -4.06 0.07 15.65
N ALA A 31 -3.64 -0.36 14.45
CA ALA A 31 -2.80 -1.54 14.27
C ALA A 31 -1.43 -1.35 14.94
N GLU A 32 -0.78 -0.20 14.79
CA GLU A 32 0.48 0.12 15.49
C GLU A 32 0.31 0.08 17.01
N LYS A 33 -0.73 0.73 17.55
CA LYS A 33 -1.05 0.71 18.98
C LYS A 33 -1.33 -0.71 19.50
N SER A 34 -1.77 -1.61 18.63
CA SER A 34 -2.05 -3.02 18.94
C SER A 34 -0.84 -3.93 18.75
N GLY A 35 0.34 -3.38 18.43
CA GLY A 35 1.60 -4.13 18.35
C GLY A 35 2.07 -4.48 16.94
N ALA A 36 1.46 -3.92 15.89
CA ALA A 36 2.00 -4.04 14.54
C ALA A 36 3.40 -3.42 14.46
N ALA A 37 4.35 -4.12 13.85
CA ALA A 37 5.72 -3.66 13.63
C ALA A 37 5.87 -2.85 12.33
N GLY A 38 4.79 -2.72 11.57
CA GLY A 38 4.72 -1.99 10.31
C GLY A 38 3.30 -1.98 9.75
N ILE A 39 3.07 -1.09 8.80
CA ILE A 39 1.83 -0.94 8.05
C ILE A 39 2.16 -1.16 6.58
N VAL A 40 1.38 -2.00 5.93
CA VAL A 40 1.48 -2.25 4.49
C VAL A 40 0.33 -1.54 3.80
N CYS A 41 0.62 -0.86 2.70
CA CYS A 41 -0.41 -0.30 1.83
C CYS A 41 0.01 -0.47 0.37
N HIS A 42 -0.94 -0.80 -0.49
CA HIS A 42 -0.72 -0.98 -1.91
C HIS A 42 -1.32 0.16 -2.70
N LEU A 43 -0.46 1.03 -3.22
CA LEU A 43 -0.88 2.08 -4.16
C LEU A 43 -0.90 1.52 -5.58
N ARG A 44 -2.09 1.05 -6.00
CA ARG A 44 -2.33 0.57 -7.37
C ARG A 44 -2.34 1.69 -8.40
N GLU A 45 -2.02 1.39 -9.65
CA GLU A 45 -2.12 2.35 -10.77
C GLU A 45 -3.54 2.86 -10.98
N ASP A 46 -4.54 1.99 -10.83
CA ASP A 46 -5.97 2.34 -10.94
C ASP A 46 -6.54 3.01 -9.68
N ARG A 47 -5.74 3.12 -8.62
CA ARG A 47 -6.14 3.64 -7.30
C ARG A 47 -7.42 2.98 -6.77
N ARG A 48 -7.61 1.67 -6.99
CA ARG A 48 -8.84 0.95 -6.61
C ARG A 48 -9.24 1.11 -5.14
N HIS A 49 -8.27 1.01 -4.23
CA HIS A 49 -8.47 1.15 -2.78
C HIS A 49 -7.72 2.38 -2.23
N ILE A 50 -6.43 2.22 -1.93
CA ILE A 50 -5.57 3.29 -1.43
C ILE A 50 -5.42 4.38 -2.49
N LYS A 51 -5.58 5.64 -2.08
CA LYS A 51 -5.40 6.84 -2.90
C LYS A 51 -4.08 7.53 -2.55
N ASP A 52 -3.62 8.45 -3.41
CA ASP A 52 -2.39 9.21 -3.17
C ASP A 52 -2.45 10.04 -1.87
N GLU A 53 -3.63 10.53 -1.50
CA GLU A 53 -3.85 11.24 -0.24
C GLU A 53 -3.70 10.33 0.97
N ASP A 54 -4.22 9.10 0.91
CA ASP A 54 -4.04 8.08 1.94
C ASP A 54 -2.54 7.83 2.17
N LEU A 55 -1.79 7.60 1.09
CA LEU A 55 -0.34 7.36 1.19
C LEU A 55 0.40 8.55 1.81
N ARG A 56 0.03 9.78 1.45
CA ARG A 56 0.62 11.00 2.02
C ARG A 56 0.38 11.08 3.53
N ASN A 57 -0.87 10.81 3.95
CA ASN A 57 -1.26 10.89 5.34
C ASN A 57 -0.65 9.75 6.15
N LEU A 58 -0.64 8.52 5.62
CA LEU A 58 0.05 7.38 6.20
C LEU A 58 1.53 7.68 6.41
N ARG A 59 2.22 8.30 5.43
CA ARG A 59 3.62 8.67 5.59
C ARG A 59 3.84 9.67 6.73
N ALA A 60 2.90 10.58 6.96
CA ALA A 60 2.98 11.55 8.04
C ALA A 60 2.63 10.95 9.41
N SER A 61 1.81 9.89 9.45
CA SER A 61 1.24 9.34 10.69
C SER A 61 1.89 8.06 11.19
N VAL A 62 2.31 7.15 10.30
CA VAL A 62 2.93 5.88 10.65
C VAL A 62 4.30 6.14 11.31
N THR A 63 4.50 5.53 12.48
CA THR A 63 5.72 5.73 13.29
C THR A 63 6.64 4.51 13.29
N THR A 64 6.12 3.35 12.88
CA THR A 64 6.87 2.12 12.68
C THR A 64 7.40 2.06 11.24
N LYS A 65 7.24 0.94 10.53
CA LYS A 65 7.64 0.80 9.13
C LYS A 65 6.45 1.01 8.22
N LEU A 66 6.57 1.87 7.23
CA LEU A 66 5.67 1.90 6.09
C LEU A 66 6.23 1.01 4.98
N ASP A 67 5.45 0.01 4.57
CA ASP A 67 5.72 -0.85 3.42
C ASP A 67 4.77 -0.47 2.28
N LEU A 68 5.37 0.06 1.21
CA LEU A 68 4.64 0.45 0.01
C LEU A 68 4.68 -0.70 -1.01
N GLU A 69 3.54 -1.38 -1.15
CA GLU A 69 3.31 -2.28 -2.27
C GLU A 69 2.99 -1.48 -3.54
N MET A 70 3.66 -1.82 -4.64
CA MET A 70 3.50 -1.10 -5.92
C MET A 70 3.98 -1.92 -7.13
N ALA A 71 3.45 -1.58 -8.31
CA ALA A 71 3.95 -2.07 -9.58
C ALA A 71 5.35 -1.52 -9.92
N MET A 72 6.12 -2.26 -10.72
CA MET A 72 7.44 -1.82 -11.20
C MET A 72 7.31 -0.86 -12.40
N THR A 73 6.73 0.33 -12.18
CA THR A 73 6.57 1.36 -13.23
C THR A 73 7.25 2.68 -12.88
N PRO A 74 7.64 3.51 -13.88
CA PRO A 74 8.28 4.80 -13.61
C PRO A 74 7.43 5.76 -12.77
N GLU A 75 6.10 5.72 -12.92
CA GLU A 75 5.18 6.50 -12.08
C GLU A 75 5.32 6.09 -10.62
N MET A 76 5.17 4.79 -10.33
CA MET A 76 5.25 4.26 -8.97
C MET A 76 6.62 4.47 -8.36
N GLN A 77 7.69 4.35 -9.15
CA GLN A 77 9.04 4.66 -8.69
C GLN A 77 9.17 6.12 -8.24
N ALA A 78 8.62 7.07 -9.00
CA ALA A 78 8.62 8.48 -8.61
C ALA A 78 7.78 8.73 -7.35
N VAL A 79 6.66 8.01 -7.17
CA VAL A 79 5.87 8.05 -5.93
C VAL A 79 6.72 7.55 -4.75
N ALA A 80 7.34 6.37 -4.86
CA ALA A 80 8.16 5.81 -3.80
C ALA A 80 9.34 6.70 -3.40
N LEU A 81 10.04 7.29 -4.38
CA LEU A 81 11.15 8.21 -4.12
C LEU A 81 10.72 9.48 -3.37
N ARG A 82 9.49 9.95 -3.62
CA ARG A 82 8.90 11.09 -2.89
C ARG A 82 8.43 10.69 -1.51
N THR A 83 7.75 9.54 -1.39
CA THR A 83 7.19 9.04 -0.12
C THR A 83 8.28 8.59 0.86
N LYS A 84 9.38 8.03 0.36
CA LYS A 84 10.48 7.44 1.14
C LYS A 84 9.96 6.48 2.23
N PRO A 85 9.23 5.42 1.84
CA PRO A 85 8.80 4.39 2.80
C PRO A 85 10.03 3.59 3.28
N GLU A 86 9.91 2.95 4.44
CA GLU A 86 10.97 2.11 4.99
C GLU A 86 11.15 0.80 4.19
N LEU A 87 10.09 0.34 3.52
CA LEU A 87 10.06 -0.84 2.67
C LEU A 87 9.29 -0.57 1.37
N ILE A 88 9.72 -1.24 0.29
CA ILE A 88 9.02 -1.28 -0.98
C ILE A 88 8.86 -2.76 -1.33
N THR A 89 7.63 -3.18 -1.60
CA THR A 89 7.32 -4.53 -2.05
C THR A 89 6.80 -4.48 -3.48
N LEU A 90 7.61 -4.96 -4.42
CA LEU A 90 7.23 -5.00 -5.83
C LEU A 90 6.27 -6.16 -6.08
N VAL A 91 5.08 -5.84 -6.58
CA VAL A 91 4.03 -6.82 -6.87
C VAL A 91 3.67 -6.75 -8.37
N PRO A 92 3.34 -7.89 -9.00
CA PRO A 92 2.83 -7.84 -10.37
C PRO A 92 1.46 -7.16 -10.36
N GLU A 93 1.25 -6.21 -11.27
CA GLU A 93 -0.05 -5.57 -11.42
C GLU A 93 -0.47 -5.69 -12.88
N LYS A 94 -1.56 -6.41 -13.16
CA LYS A 94 -2.29 -6.25 -14.42
C LYS A 94 -3.50 -5.36 -14.18
N ARG A 95 -3.81 -4.48 -15.14
CA ARG A 95 -4.97 -3.57 -15.09
C ARG A 95 -6.30 -4.29 -14.84
N GLU A 96 -6.42 -5.54 -15.30
CA GLU A 96 -7.65 -6.34 -15.26
C GLU A 96 -7.69 -7.35 -14.09
N GLU A 97 -6.59 -7.56 -13.35
CA GLU A 97 -6.56 -8.54 -12.26
C GLU A 97 -7.28 -8.02 -11.00
N LEU A 98 -8.11 -8.89 -10.41
CA LEU A 98 -8.82 -8.64 -9.15
C LEU A 98 -7.91 -8.82 -7.93
N THR A 99 -6.96 -9.76 -8.01
CA THR A 99 -5.87 -10.05 -7.06
C THR A 99 -4.65 -10.54 -7.84
N THR A 100 -3.43 -10.42 -7.30
CA THR A 100 -2.23 -11.02 -7.91
C THR A 100 -2.40 -12.53 -8.05
N GLU A 101 -2.52 -13.02 -9.28
CA GLU A 101 -2.70 -14.46 -9.56
C GLU A 101 -1.36 -15.23 -9.52
N GLY A 102 -0.23 -14.52 -9.47
CA GLY A 102 1.12 -15.10 -9.40
C GLY A 102 2.15 -14.17 -8.74
N GLY A 103 3.36 -14.68 -8.56
CA GLY A 103 4.50 -13.91 -8.04
C GLY A 103 5.14 -12.99 -9.08
N PHE A 104 5.90 -12.00 -8.62
CA PHE A 104 6.65 -11.10 -9.50
C PHE A 104 7.71 -11.89 -10.28
N ASN A 105 7.65 -11.88 -11.62
CA ASN A 105 8.62 -12.58 -12.46
C ASN A 105 9.91 -11.78 -12.61
N ILE A 106 10.83 -11.94 -11.66
CA ILE A 106 12.14 -11.29 -11.67
C ILE A 106 12.87 -11.54 -13.00
N ASN A 107 12.90 -12.77 -13.51
CA ASN A 107 13.66 -13.09 -14.74
C ASN A 107 13.17 -12.36 -15.99
N ALA A 108 11.91 -11.92 -16.04
CA ALA A 108 11.41 -11.11 -17.16
C ALA A 108 11.95 -9.66 -17.16
N HIS A 109 12.56 -9.23 -16.05
CA HIS A 109 13.02 -7.86 -15.84
C HIS A 109 14.55 -7.76 -15.64
N PHE A 110 15.26 -8.88 -15.74
CA PHE A 110 16.73 -8.93 -15.69
C PHE A 110 17.24 -9.40 -17.07
N ALA A 111 18.18 -8.65 -17.65
CA ALA A 111 18.92 -9.04 -18.85
C ALA A 111 20.27 -9.64 -18.47
#